data_AF-A0A660REY8-F1
#
_entry.id   AF-A0A660REY8-F1
#
_cell.length_a   1.000
_cell.length_b   1.000
_cell.length_c   1.000
_cell.angle_alpha   90.00
_cell.angle_beta   90.00
_cell.angle_gamma   90.00
#
_symmetry.space_group_name_H-M   'P 1'
#
loop_
_entity.id
_entity.type
_entity.pdbx_description
1 polymer ?
#
loop_
_entity_poly.entity_id
_entity_poly.type
_entity_poly.pdbx_seq_one_letter_code
_entity_poly.pdbx_strand_id
1 'polypeptide(L)'
;MVGKPLKVVLLLNGTLGDKSFFDSAARGIKWAEEKLGIEGKIIEMGYDQSVWRPTLEDVSEEDWDIIIVGTWQMAENLEEVAPMYPEKKYIIFDTSVDYSKGGLDNVYSILYKQNEGSFLVGALAAMITT
;
A
#
# COMPACT_ATOMS: atom_id res chain seq x y z
N MET A 1 14.23 -1.87 -24.33
CA MET A 1 14.11 -2.85 -23.24
C MET A 1 12.82 -2.53 -22.52
N VAL A 2 11.79 -3.38 -22.61
CA VAL A 2 10.60 -3.23 -21.76
C VAL A 2 11.06 -3.66 -20.37
N GLY A 3 11.07 -2.74 -19.41
CA GLY A 3 11.47 -3.03 -18.03
C GLY A 3 10.58 -4.13 -17.42
N LYS A 4 11.08 -4.84 -16.41
CA LYS A 4 10.25 -5.80 -15.66
C LYS A 4 9.02 -5.05 -15.09
N PRO A 5 7.83 -5.68 -15.10
CA PRO A 5 6.65 -5.11 -14.44
C PRO A 5 6.96 -4.75 -12.99
N LEU A 6 6.52 -3.57 -12.56
CA LEU A 6 6.59 -3.17 -11.16
C LEU A 6 5.66 -4.08 -10.34
N LYS A 7 6.17 -4.65 -9.25
CA LYS A 7 5.43 -5.55 -8.36
C LYS A 7 4.81 -4.77 -7.21
N VAL A 8 3.48 -4.79 -7.14
CA VAL A 8 2.71 -4.05 -6.12
C VAL A 8 1.81 -5.00 -5.35
N VAL A 9 1.89 -4.94 -4.02
CA VAL A 9 1.01 -5.71 -3.14
C VAL A 9 0.19 -4.79 -2.25
N LEU A 10 -1.11 -5.05 -2.18
CA LEU A 10 -2.07 -4.36 -1.32
C LEU A 10 -2.48 -5.27 -0.16
N LEU A 11 -2.17 -4.86 1.06
CA LEU A 11 -2.57 -5.53 2.30
C LEU A 11 -3.78 -4.82 2.90
N LEU A 12 -4.88 -5.56 3.02
CA LEU A 12 -6.13 -5.06 3.59
C LEU A 12 -6.27 -5.58 5.02
N ASN A 13 -6.31 -4.68 5.99
CA ASN A 13 -6.61 -4.98 7.40
C ASN A 13 -8.13 -5.19 7.63
N GLY A 14 -8.71 -6.02 6.76
CA GLY A 14 -10.13 -6.32 6.68
C GLY A 14 -10.40 -7.18 5.46
N THR A 15 -11.59 -7.06 4.88
CA THR A 15 -12.02 -7.85 3.72
C THR A 15 -12.64 -6.95 2.64
N LEU A 16 -12.56 -7.39 1.40
CA LEU A 16 -13.31 -6.83 0.27
C LEU A 16 -14.83 -6.95 0.52
N GLY A 17 -15.60 -6.11 -0.18
CA GLY A 17 -17.04 -5.99 -0.01
C GLY A 17 -17.46 -4.97 1.05
N ASP A 18 -16.52 -4.16 1.55
CA ASP A 18 -16.76 -3.03 2.45
C ASP A 18 -17.49 -1.86 1.77
N LYS A 19 -17.58 -1.87 0.43
CA LYS A 19 -18.14 -0.81 -0.42
C LYS A 19 -17.50 0.56 -0.20
N SER A 20 -16.30 0.58 0.39
CA SER A 20 -15.65 1.79 0.86
C SER A 20 -14.16 1.75 0.48
N PHE A 21 -13.26 1.94 1.45
CA PHE A 21 -11.84 2.11 1.24
C PHE A 21 -11.17 0.88 0.62
N PHE A 22 -11.51 -0.32 1.09
CA PHE A 22 -10.86 -1.56 0.63
C PHE A 22 -11.24 -1.89 -0.81
N ASP A 23 -12.53 -1.80 -1.14
CA ASP A 23 -12.99 -1.95 -2.52
C ASP A 23 -12.42 -0.87 -3.45
N SER A 24 -12.22 0.36 -2.94
CA SER A 24 -11.59 1.45 -3.70
C SER A 24 -10.11 1.17 -4.00
N ALA A 25 -9.34 0.76 -2.99
CA ALA A 25 -7.94 0.40 -3.16
C ALA A 25 -7.77 -0.78 -4.13
N ALA A 26 -8.62 -1.81 -4.02
CA ALA A 26 -8.60 -2.96 -4.91
C ALA A 26 -8.93 -2.60 -6.37
N ARG A 27 -9.86 -1.68 -6.61
CA ARG A 27 -10.10 -1.13 -7.96
C ARG A 27 -8.88 -0.38 -8.49
N GLY A 28 -8.16 0.34 -7.62
CA GLY A 28 -6.91 1.03 -7.97
C GLY A 28 -5.83 0.08 -8.46
N ILE A 29 -5.62 -1.05 -7.78
CA ILE A 29 -4.68 -2.10 -8.22
C ILE A 29 -5.08 -2.63 -9.59
N LYS A 30 -6.33 -3.06 -9.78
CA LYS A 30 -6.82 -3.59 -11.06
C LYS A 30 -6.66 -2.61 -12.22
N TRP A 31 -6.97 -1.35 -11.97
CA TRP A 31 -6.77 -0.29 -12.97
C TRP A 31 -5.29 -0.13 -13.32
N ALA A 32 -4.40 -0.17 -12.33
CA ALA A 32 -2.97 -0.04 -12.56
C ALA A 32 -2.40 -1.24 -13.33
N GLU A 33 -2.88 -2.46 -13.07
CA GLU A 33 -2.54 -3.63 -13.88
C GLU A 33 -2.93 -3.40 -15.35
N GLU A 34 -4.16 -2.92 -15.60
CA GLU A 34 -4.67 -2.68 -16.96
C GLU A 34 -3.98 -1.51 -17.69
N LYS A 35 -3.63 -0.43 -16.98
CA LYS A 35 -3.18 0.83 -17.61
C LYS A 35 -1.68 1.08 -17.51
N LEU A 36 -1.04 0.58 -16.46
CA LEU A 36 0.37 0.81 -16.18
C LEU A 36 1.20 -0.47 -16.37
N GLY A 37 0.55 -1.64 -16.48
CA GLY A 37 1.23 -2.91 -16.70
C GLY A 37 2.02 -3.40 -15.48
N ILE A 38 1.55 -3.09 -14.27
CA ILE A 38 2.13 -3.61 -13.02
C ILE A 38 1.76 -5.09 -12.82
N GLU A 39 2.50 -5.79 -11.96
CA GLU A 39 2.11 -7.08 -11.38
C GLU A 39 1.46 -6.81 -10.00
N GLY A 40 0.14 -6.95 -9.91
CA GLY A 40 -0.63 -6.64 -8.70
C GLY A 40 -0.99 -7.87 -7.88
N LYS A 41 -0.96 -7.74 -6.55
CA LYS A 41 -1.52 -8.73 -5.61
C LYS A 41 -2.33 -8.04 -4.53
N ILE A 42 -3.43 -8.66 -4.11
CA ILE A 42 -4.26 -8.20 -3.00
C ILE A 42 -4.29 -9.31 -1.94
N ILE A 43 -4.06 -8.96 -0.68
CA ILE A 43 -4.11 -9.87 0.46
C ILE A 43 -5.11 -9.32 1.48
N GLU A 44 -6.17 -10.08 1.73
CA GLU A 44 -7.15 -9.80 2.80
C GLU A 44 -6.67 -10.43 4.11
N MET A 45 -6.18 -9.62 5.03
CA MET A 45 -5.70 -10.08 6.34
C MET A 45 -6.85 -10.30 7.34
N GLY A 46 -8.07 -9.88 6.99
CA GLY A 46 -9.21 -9.92 7.90
C GLY A 46 -9.04 -8.95 9.08
N TYR A 47 -9.88 -9.13 10.10
CA TYR A 47 -9.98 -8.21 11.24
C TYR A 47 -9.19 -8.64 12.48
N ASP A 48 -8.46 -9.75 12.40
CA ASP A 48 -7.60 -10.22 13.49
C ASP A 48 -6.29 -9.43 13.49
N GLN A 49 -6.14 -8.54 14.48
CA GLN A 49 -4.97 -7.67 14.56
C GLN A 49 -3.66 -8.43 14.77
N SER A 50 -3.72 -9.64 15.33
CA SER A 50 -2.53 -10.44 15.59
C SER A 50 -1.81 -10.89 14.31
N VAL A 51 -2.50 -10.88 13.16
CA VAL A 51 -1.92 -11.28 11.88
C VAL A 51 -1.34 -10.12 11.08
N TRP A 52 -1.72 -8.87 11.37
CA TRP A 52 -1.43 -7.73 10.49
C TRP A 52 0.06 -7.38 10.42
N ARG A 53 0.72 -7.24 11.57
CA ARG A 53 2.15 -6.94 11.62
C ARG A 53 3.00 -8.10 11.09
N PRO A 54 2.80 -9.37 11.52
CA PRO A 54 3.53 -10.49 10.94
C PRO A 54 3.40 -10.55 9.42
N THR A 55 2.18 -10.34 8.88
CA THR A 55 1.97 -10.34 7.43
C THR A 55 2.72 -9.18 6.74
N LEU A 56 2.73 -7.99 7.34
CA LEU A 56 3.47 -6.85 6.79
C LEU A 56 4.99 -7.10 6.80
N GLU A 57 5.52 -7.73 7.84
CA GLU A 57 6.93 -8.14 7.94
C GLU A 57 7.26 -9.18 6.87
N ASP A 58 6.49 -10.28 6.79
CA ASP A 58 6.68 -11.36 5.81
C ASP A 58 6.66 -10.81 4.37
N VAL A 59 5.69 -9.95 4.05
CA VAL A 59 5.56 -9.35 2.71
C VAL A 59 6.69 -8.35 2.41
N SER A 60 7.27 -7.74 3.45
CA SER A 60 8.43 -6.85 3.28
C SER A 60 9.72 -7.61 2.97
N GLU A 61 9.83 -8.87 3.39
CA GLU A 61 10.94 -9.76 3.00
C GLU A 61 10.79 -10.32 1.57
N GLU A 62 9.55 -10.36 1.05
CA GLU A 62 9.26 -10.82 -0.30
C GLU A 62 9.74 -9.83 -1.40
N ASP A 63 9.81 -10.33 -2.64
CA ASP A 63 10.24 -9.57 -3.82
C ASP A 63 9.12 -8.65 -4.37
N TRP A 64 8.68 -7.67 -3.55
CA TRP A 64 7.77 -6.59 -3.93
C TRP A 64 8.50 -5.25 -4.03
N ASP A 65 8.10 -4.41 -4.99
CA ASP A 65 8.65 -3.05 -5.15
C ASP A 65 7.87 -2.02 -4.33
N ILE A 66 6.54 -2.17 -4.27
CA ILE A 66 5.62 -1.29 -3.53
C ILE A 66 4.67 -2.12 -2.66
N ILE A 67 4.60 -1.78 -1.38
CA ILE A 67 3.69 -2.39 -0.41
C ILE A 67 2.69 -1.34 0.06
N ILE A 68 1.40 -1.61 -0.15
CA ILE A 68 0.31 -0.69 0.17
C ILE A 68 -0.45 -1.24 1.38
N VAL A 69 -0.59 -0.43 2.41
CA VAL A 69 -1.45 -0.67 3.58
C VAL A 69 -2.45 0.49 3.71
N GLY A 70 -3.40 0.39 4.63
CA GLY A 70 -4.31 1.52 4.86
C GLY A 70 -5.01 1.50 6.19
N THR A 71 -5.79 2.56 6.42
CA THR A 71 -6.48 2.91 7.67
C THR A 71 -5.53 3.26 8.82
N TRP A 72 -6.05 4.01 9.79
CA TRP A 72 -5.31 4.43 10.98
C TRP A 72 -4.75 3.26 11.81
N GLN A 73 -5.37 2.08 11.75
CA GLN A 73 -4.96 0.92 12.54
C GLN A 73 -3.64 0.30 12.06
N MET A 74 -3.24 0.55 10.81
CA MET A 74 -1.97 0.07 10.26
C MET A 74 -0.82 1.07 10.43
N ALA A 75 -1.08 2.30 10.89
CA ALA A 75 -0.07 3.36 10.96
C ALA A 75 1.10 2.97 11.86
N GLU A 76 0.84 2.56 13.10
CA GLU A 76 1.89 2.18 14.06
C GLU A 76 2.68 0.95 13.57
N ASN A 77 2.00 -0.06 13.03
CA ASN A 77 2.66 -1.23 12.44
C ASN A 77 3.60 -0.83 11.30
N LEU A 78 3.16 0.08 10.41
CA LEU A 78 3.98 0.55 9.31
C LEU A 78 5.15 1.41 9.77
N GLU A 79 4.94 2.27 10.76
CA GLU A 79 5.98 3.11 11.33
C GLU A 79 7.13 2.29 11.95
N GLU A 80 6.83 1.12 12.48
CA GLU A 80 7.85 0.20 12.99
C GLU A 80 8.50 -0.64 11.90
N VAL A 81 7.74 -1.07 10.89
CA VAL A 81 8.24 -1.98 9.85
C VAL A 81 9.01 -1.27 8.74
N ALA A 82 8.49 -0.16 8.23
CA ALA A 82 9.09 0.52 7.08
C ALA A 82 10.58 0.91 7.25
N PRO A 83 11.05 1.37 8.44
CA PRO A 83 12.45 1.67 8.65
C PRO A 83 13.38 0.45 8.60
N MET A 84 12.85 -0.77 8.80
CA MET A 84 13.62 -2.02 8.72
C MET A 84 13.93 -2.42 7.27
N TYR A 85 13.15 -1.90 6.31
CA TYR A 85 13.22 -2.23 4.88
C TYR A 85 13.33 -0.94 4.04
N PRO A 86 14.41 -0.15 4.19
CA PRO A 86 14.55 1.16 3.55
C PRO A 86 14.55 1.13 2.02
N GLU A 87 14.83 -0.03 1.41
CA GLU A 87 14.78 -0.26 -0.03
C GLU A 87 13.36 -0.46 -0.58
N LYS A 88 12.41 -0.83 0.28
CA LYS A 88 10.99 -1.00 -0.07
C LYS A 88 10.28 0.33 -0.05
N LYS A 89 9.37 0.55 -1.01
CA LYS A 89 8.47 1.72 -0.97
C LYS A 89 7.14 1.31 -0.36
N TYR A 90 6.66 2.12 0.56
CA TYR A 90 5.38 1.92 1.22
C TYR A 90 4.39 3.02 0.86
N ILE A 91 3.12 2.64 0.75
CA ILE A 91 2.02 3.59 0.69
C ILE A 91 1.06 3.27 1.84
N ILE A 92 0.65 4.28 2.59
CA ILE A 92 -0.48 4.18 3.51
C ILE A 92 -1.61 5.06 3.03
N PHE A 93 -2.84 4.53 3.00
CA PHE A 93 -4.02 5.31 2.64
C PHE A 93 -4.98 5.52 3.81
N ASP A 94 -5.85 6.54 3.71
CA ASP A 94 -6.86 6.95 4.71
C ASP A 94 -6.28 7.51 6.03
N THR A 95 -4.97 7.43 6.21
CA THR A 95 -4.26 8.02 7.34
C THR A 95 -2.88 8.50 6.89
N SER A 96 -2.15 9.12 7.82
CA SER A 96 -0.73 9.40 7.70
C SER A 96 0.04 8.67 8.79
N VAL A 97 1.29 8.32 8.49
CA VAL A 97 2.28 8.04 9.52
C VAL A 97 2.74 9.34 10.19
N ASP A 98 3.30 9.23 11.39
CA ASP A 98 4.01 10.31 12.06
C ASP A 98 5.44 10.44 11.54
N TYR A 99 5.61 11.29 10.52
CA TYR A 99 6.90 11.59 9.94
C TYR A 99 7.92 12.20 10.93
N SER A 100 7.50 12.68 12.11
CA SER A 100 8.43 13.18 13.12
C SER A 100 9.27 12.08 13.77
N LYS A 101 8.86 10.79 13.66
CA LYS A 101 9.59 9.63 14.18
C LYS A 101 10.90 9.34 13.42
N GLY A 102 11.06 9.89 12.21
CA GLY A 102 12.23 9.66 11.35
C GLY A 102 12.30 8.24 10.78
N GLY A 103 13.12 8.03 9.74
CA GLY A 103 13.28 6.71 9.10
C GLY A 103 12.11 6.28 8.21
N LEU A 104 11.19 7.19 7.89
CA LEU A 104 9.98 6.94 7.10
C LEU A 104 10.05 7.62 5.71
N ASP A 105 11.27 7.89 5.23
CA ASP A 105 11.49 8.51 3.91
C ASP A 105 11.00 7.63 2.75
N ASN A 106 10.84 6.33 3.01
CA ASN A 106 10.30 5.34 2.09
C ASN A 106 8.77 5.14 2.21
N VAL A 107 8.07 5.95 3.01
CA VAL A 107 6.62 5.87 3.22
C VAL A 107 5.90 7.08 2.62
N TYR A 108 4.94 6.82 1.74
CA TYR A 108 4.04 7.84 1.18
C TYR A 108 2.63 7.74 1.76
N SER A 109 2.16 8.81 2.42
CA SER A 109 0.83 8.86 3.03
C SER A 109 -0.20 9.52 2.11
N ILE A 110 -1.35 8.87 1.95
CA ILE A 110 -2.47 9.29 1.11
C ILE A 110 -3.70 9.50 1.98
N LEU A 111 -4.12 10.75 2.15
CA LEU A 111 -5.39 11.08 2.79
C LEU A 111 -6.51 11.14 1.75
N TYR A 112 -7.57 10.36 1.93
CA TYR A 112 -8.70 10.35 1.01
C TYR A 112 -9.55 11.62 1.13
N LYS A 113 -9.94 12.19 -0.02
CA LYS A 113 -11.25 12.84 -0.16
C LYS A 113 -12.15 11.82 -0.88
N GLN A 114 -13.25 11.40 -0.23
CA GLN A 114 -14.11 10.25 -0.61
C GLN A 114 -14.66 10.26 -2.06
N ASN A 115 -14.47 11.35 -2.79
CA ASN A 115 -14.99 11.62 -4.11
C ASN A 115 -14.01 11.32 -5.27
N GLU A 116 -12.77 10.90 -5.02
CA GLU A 116 -11.78 10.69 -6.09
C GLU A 116 -11.06 9.33 -5.99
N GLY A 117 -11.71 8.27 -6.49
CA GLY A 117 -11.06 6.96 -6.69
C GLY A 117 -9.83 7.00 -7.61
N SER A 118 -9.62 8.11 -8.33
CA SER A 118 -8.46 8.38 -9.18
C SER A 118 -7.19 8.77 -8.40
N PHE A 119 -7.29 9.09 -7.10
CA PHE A 119 -6.15 9.64 -6.36
C PHE A 119 -5.04 8.60 -6.13
N LEU A 120 -5.42 7.39 -5.68
CA LEU A 120 -4.45 6.31 -5.43
C LEU A 120 -3.79 5.83 -6.73
N VAL A 121 -4.56 5.84 -7.81
CA VAL A 121 -4.08 5.64 -9.18
C VAL A 121 -3.06 6.72 -9.58
N GLY A 122 -3.35 7.99 -9.33
CA GLY A 122 -2.47 9.11 -9.65
C GLY A 122 -1.16 9.08 -8.86
N ALA A 123 -1.22 8.76 -7.56
CA ALA A 123 -0.03 8.61 -6.72
C ALA A 123 0.88 7.47 -7.20
N LEU A 124 0.29 6.31 -7.53
CA LEU A 124 1.04 5.18 -8.06
C LEU A 124 1.65 5.51 -9.43
N ALA A 125 0.89 6.15 -10.33
CA ALA A 125 1.41 6.59 -11.63
C ALA A 125 2.57 7.59 -11.49
N ALA A 126 2.49 8.54 -10.55
CA ALA A 126 3.56 9.48 -10.26
C ALA A 126 4.83 8.78 -9.75
N MET A 127 4.68 7.77 -8.89
CA MET A 127 5.80 6.97 -8.38
C MET A 127 6.45 6.07 -9.43
N ILE A 128 5.72 5.65 -10.45
CA ILE A 128 6.24 4.83 -11.57
C ILE A 128 6.97 5.70 -12.61
N THR A 129 6.56 6.96 -12.79
CA THR A 129 7.04 7.83 -13.89
C THR A 129 8.32 8.59 -13.55
N THR A 130 8.83 8.50 -12.32
CA THR A 130 10.06 9.19 -11.86
C THR A 130 11.21 8.20 -11.72
#